data_AF-A0A7K2VPH7-F1
#
_entry.id   AF-A0A7K2VPH7-F1
#
_cell.length_a   1.000
_cell.length_b   1.000
_cell.length_c   1.000
_cell.angle_alpha   90.00
_cell.angle_beta   90.00
_cell.angle_gamma   90.00
#
_symmetry.space_group_name_H-M   'P 1'
#
loop_
_entity.id
_entity.type
_entity.pdbx_description
1 polymer ?
#
loop_
_entity_poly.entity_id
_entity_poly.type
_entity_poly.pdbx_seq_one_letter_code
_entity_poly.pdbx_strand_id
1 'polypeptide(L)' 'GAADPRVVLMLDEAFRHGKALGAWPGAEEALRAAGIPVDAPGVVTGGSGAEILDELTTLLTEHRVWDRFPPAE' A
#
# COMPACT_ATOMS: atom_id res chain seq x y z
N GLY A 1 -12.09 7.59 14.42
CA GLY A 1 -13.30 6.80 14.10
C GLY A 1 -12.89 5.55 13.37
N ALA A 2 -13.68 4.49 13.38
CA ALA A 2 -13.34 3.27 12.64
C ALA A 2 -13.24 3.57 11.13
N ALA A 3 -12.30 2.93 10.44
CA ALA A 3 -12.16 3.05 8.98
C ALA A 3 -13.42 2.53 8.26
N ASP A 4 -13.80 3.17 7.15
CA ASP A 4 -14.93 2.74 6.33
C ASP A 4 -14.67 1.32 5.79
N PRO A 5 -15.57 0.33 5.97
CA PRO A 5 -15.37 -1.04 5.53
C PRO A 5 -15.05 -1.18 4.03
N ARG A 6 -15.54 -0.27 3.18
CA ARG A 6 -15.27 -0.27 1.74
C ARG A 6 -13.83 0.12 1.43
N VAL A 7 -13.25 1.02 2.22
CA VAL A 7 -11.84 1.40 2.12
C VAL A 7 -10.96 0.23 2.56
N VAL A 8 -11.34 -0.43 3.67
CA VAL A 8 -10.63 -1.62 4.15
C VAL A 8 -10.60 -2.71 3.08
N LEU A 9 -11.75 -3.03 2.47
CA LEU A 9 -11.82 -4.01 1.37
C LEU A 9 -10.98 -3.60 0.16
N MET A 10 -11.04 -2.32 -0.24
CA MET A 10 -10.25 -1.84 -1.37
C MET A 10 -8.75 -1.97 -1.14
N LEU A 11 -8.28 -1.65 0.06
CA LEU A 11 -6.88 -1.77 0.45
C LEU A 11 -6.43 -3.23 0.48
N ASP A 12 -7.21 -4.11 1.11
CA ASP A 12 -6.91 -5.55 1.16
C ASP A 12 -6.82 -6.16 -0.25
N GLU A 13 -7.81 -5.90 -1.10
CA GLU A 13 -7.80 -6.37 -2.49
C GLU A 13 -6.63 -5.79 -3.29
N ALA A 14 -6.34 -4.49 -3.16
CA ALA A 14 -5.22 -3.88 -3.87
C ALA A 14 -3.88 -4.48 -3.41
N PHE A 15 -3.72 -4.71 -2.11
CA PHE A 15 -2.53 -5.33 -1.54
C PHE A 15 -2.36 -6.76 -2.04
N ARG A 16 -3.36 -7.64 -1.87
CA ARG A 16 -3.30 -9.04 -2.35
C ARG A 16 -3.12 -9.17 -3.86
N HIS A 17 -3.55 -8.18 -4.64
CA HIS A 17 -3.34 -8.17 -6.08
C HIS A 17 -1.99 -7.58 -6.50
N GLY A 18 -1.07 -7.34 -5.56
CA GLY A 18 0.29 -6.89 -5.83
C GLY A 18 0.38 -5.44 -6.30
N LYS A 19 -0.63 -4.59 -6.04
CA LYS A 19 -0.55 -3.16 -6.39
C LYS A 19 0.29 -2.42 -5.36
N ALA A 20 1.06 -1.44 -5.81
CA ALA A 20 1.69 -0.47 -4.92
C ALA A 20 0.64 0.40 -4.22
N LEU A 21 0.90 0.78 -2.97
CA LEU A 21 0.00 1.58 -2.15
C LEU A 21 0.75 2.79 -1.61
N GLY A 22 0.22 3.99 -1.84
CA GLY A 22 0.70 5.22 -1.19
C GLY A 22 -0.23 5.61 -0.05
N ALA A 23 0.33 5.93 1.12
CA ALA A 23 -0.40 6.35 2.29
C ALA A 23 0.13 7.69 2.81
N TRP A 24 -0.69 8.73 2.68
CA TRP A 24 -0.44 10.07 3.24
C TRP A 24 -0.45 10.07 4.78
N PRO A 25 0.14 11.09 5.42
CA PRO A 25 0.05 11.26 6.87
C PRO A 25 -1.41 11.19 7.35
N GLY A 26 -1.69 10.31 8.31
CA GLY A 26 -3.04 10.07 8.82
C GLY A 26 -3.78 8.89 8.19
N ALA A 27 -3.22 8.23 7.17
CA ALA A 27 -3.80 7.04 6.55
C ALA A 27 -3.43 5.71 7.26
N GLU A 28 -2.63 5.76 8.33
CA GLU A 28 -2.11 4.59 9.05
C GLU A 28 -3.25 3.75 9.64
N GLU A 29 -4.33 4.39 10.08
CA GLU A 29 -5.51 3.72 10.59
C GLU A 29 -6.17 2.80 9.55
N ALA A 30 -6.24 3.26 8.30
CA ALA A 30 -6.85 2.50 7.21
C ALA A 30 -5.99 1.30 6.82
N LEU A 31 -4.66 1.47 6.74
CA LEU A 31 -3.72 0.37 6.51
C LEU A 31 -3.78 -0.67 7.63
N ARG A 32 -3.76 -0.22 8.89
CA ARG A 32 -3.86 -1.10 10.06
C ARG A 32 -5.19 -1.86 10.10
N ALA A 33 -6.30 -1.21 9.77
CA ALA A 33 -7.61 -1.85 9.70
C ALA A 33 -7.68 -2.91 8.57
N ALA A 34 -6.93 -2.74 7.49
CA ALA A 34 -6.77 -3.71 6.42
C ALA A 34 -5.71 -4.79 6.70
N GLY A 35 -5.01 -4.73 7.84
CA GLY A 35 -3.95 -5.68 8.17
C GLY A 35 -2.68 -5.51 7.34
N ILE A 36 -2.46 -4.33 6.74
CA ILE A 36 -1.32 -4.04 5.88
C ILE A 36 -0.22 -3.36 6.70
N PRO A 37 0.98 -3.97 6.85
CA PRO A 37 2.12 -3.32 7.50
C PRO A 37 2.60 -2.10 6.69
N VAL A 38 2.97 -1.03 7.38
CA VAL A 38 3.48 0.21 6.75
C VAL A 38 4.86 0.03 6.11
N ASP A 39 5.59 -1.01 6.51
CA ASP A 39 6.90 -1.42 6.04
C ASP A 39 6.85 -2.61 5.05
N ALA A 40 5.65 -3.05 4.66
CA ALA A 40 5.51 -4.11 3.67
C ALA A 40 6.03 -3.65 2.30
N PRO A 41 6.62 -4.54 1.48
CA PRO A 41 7.11 -4.18 0.15
C PRO A 41 6.02 -3.51 -0.69
N GLY A 42 6.35 -2.36 -1.27
CA GLY A 42 5.47 -1.55 -2.12
C GLY A 42 4.38 -0.76 -1.39
N VAL A 43 4.46 -0.66 -0.06
CA VAL A 43 3.71 0.33 0.73
C VAL A 43 4.62 1.55 0.94
N VAL A 44 4.21 2.70 0.43
CA VAL A 44 4.93 3.97 0.50
C VAL A 44 4.25 4.87 1.51
N THR A 45 5.03 5.37 2.47
CA THR A 45 4.63 6.39 3.45
C THR A 45 5.66 7.51 3.43
N GLY A 46 5.29 8.73 3.85
CA GLY A 46 6.21 9.87 3.77
C GLY A 46 5.69 11.12 4.47
N GLY A 47 6.53 12.16 4.54
CA GLY A 47 6.20 13.43 5.20
C GLY A 47 5.30 14.32 4.36
N SER A 48 5.32 14.14 3.04
CA SER A 48 4.48 14.89 2.11
C SER A 48 3.86 14.02 1.03
N GLY A 49 2.76 14.50 0.46
CA GLY A 49 2.11 13.82 -0.65
C GLY A 49 2.92 13.79 -1.95
N ALA A 50 3.84 14.75 -2.14
CA ALA A 50 4.70 14.78 -3.31
C ALA A 50 5.76 13.68 -3.27
N GLU A 51 6.40 13.47 -2.11
CA GLU A 51 7.35 12.37 -1.88
C GLU A 51 6.68 11.02 -2.11
N ILE A 52 5.48 10.81 -1.54
CA ILE A 52 4.72 9.57 -1.70
C ILE A 52 4.36 9.32 -3.16
N LEU A 53 3.94 10.37 -3.88
CA LEU A 53 3.57 10.25 -5.28
C LEU A 53 4.78 9.87 -6.16
N ASP A 54 5.93 10.49 -5.92
CA ASP A 54 7.16 10.23 -6.68
C ASP A 54 7.59 8.75 -6.56
N GLU A 55 7.71 8.23 -5.34
CA GLU A 55 8.02 6.82 -5.09
C GLU A 55 6.95 5.89 -5.65
N LEU A 56 5.67 6.23 -5.47
CA LEU A 56 4.57 5.42 -5.99
C LEU A 56 4.60 5.33 -7.52
N THR A 57 4.92 6.43 -8.22
CA THR A 57 5.03 6.41 -9.69
C THR A 57 6.19 5.56 -10.19
N THR A 58 7.27 5.49 -9.43
CA THR A 58 8.37 4.55 -9.71
C THR A 58 7.88 3.11 -9.55
N LEU A 59 7.21 2.76 -8.45
CA LEU A 59 6.67 1.40 -8.27
C LEU A 59 5.62 1.01 -9.32
N LEU A 60 4.88 1.97 -9.87
CA LEU A 60 3.90 1.71 -10.92
C LEU A 60 4.56 1.27 -12.25
N THR A 61 5.85 1.59 -12.51
CA THR A 61 6.54 1.09 -13.71
C THR A 61 6.69 -0.42 -13.71
N GLU A 62 6.76 -1.02 -12.53
CA GLU A 62 6.90 -2.46 -12.33
C GLU A 62 5.58 -3.23 -12.53
N HIS A 63 4.46 -2.51 -12.74
CA HIS A 63 3.09 -3.02 -12.86
C HIS A 63 2.53 -3.70 -11.58
N ARG A 64 3.37 -4.42 -10.84
CA ARG A 64 3.10 -5.15 -9.60
C ARG A 64 4.33 -5.20 -8.71
N VAL A 65 4.10 -5.40 -7.43
CA VAL A 65 5.14 -5.56 -6.39
C VAL A 65 5.42 -7.05 -6.19
N TRP A 66 6.33 -7.60 -7.00
CA TRP A 66 6.60 -9.04 -7.05
C TRP A 66 7.32 -9.58 -5.81
N ASP A 67 8.01 -8.73 -5.04
CA ASP A 67 8.69 -9.11 -3.79
C ASP A 67 7.76 -9.73 -2.74
N ARG A 68 6.43 -9.53 -2.88
CA ARG A 68 5.40 -10.15 -2.03
C ARG A 68 5.00 -11.56 -2.47
N PHE A 69 5.45 -12.02 -3.63
CA PHE A 69 5.10 -13.31 -4.24
C PHE A 69 6.37 -14.07 -4.65
N PRO A 70 7.21 -14.50 -3.69
CA PRO A 70 8.36 -15.31 -4.01
C PRO A 70 7.92 -16.61 -4.70
N PRO A 71 8.71 -17.15 -5.64
CA PRO A 71 8.41 -18.44 -6.25
C PRO A 71 8.35 -19.53 -5.17
N ALA A 72 7.46 -20.50 -5.37
CA ALA A 72 7.44 -21.69 -4.51
C ALA A 72 8.76 -22.46 -4.67
N GLU A 73 9.26 -22.99 -3.55
CA GLU A 73 10.40 -23.93 -3.53
C GLU A 73 10.07 -25.27 -4.20
#